data_AF-V7AQ47-F1
#
_entry.id   AF-V7AQ47-F1
#
_cell.length_a   1.000
_cell.length_b   1.000
_cell.length_c   1.000
_cell.angle_alpha   90.00
_cell.angle_beta   90.00
_cell.angle_gamma   90.00
#
_symmetry.space_group_name_H-M   'P 1'
#
loop_
_entity.id
_entity.type
_entity.pdbx_description
1 polymer ?
#
loop_
_entity_poly.entity_id
_entity_poly.type
_entity_poly.pdbx_seq_one_letter_code
_entity_poly.pdbx_strand_id
1 'polypeptide(L)'
;MSSDINELYRRVIYQNNTLNDLLTTSRSTPGELVICQEKLVQEAVDTLLDNGIRGQPMRDGHNKVYKSFSDIIEGKKRRFRETLLGKRVDYSSRSVIIVGPSLLLHRCGLPDEIAIELFQTFLIRGLIRKHFAA
;
A
#
# COMPACT_ATOMS: atom_id res chain seq x y z
N MET A 1 -7.72 -9.94 -7.12
CA MET A 1 -8.13 -8.74 -6.37
C MET A 1 -7.45 -7.54 -7.01
N SER A 2 -8.16 -6.78 -7.85
CA SER A 2 -7.61 -5.55 -8.43
C SER A 2 -7.60 -4.47 -7.36
N SER A 3 -6.58 -3.60 -7.33
CA SER A 3 -6.54 -2.48 -6.39
C SER A 3 -7.66 -1.48 -6.70
N ASP A 4 -8.19 -0.80 -5.67
CA ASP A 4 -9.19 0.27 -5.84
C ASP A 4 -8.68 1.34 -6.84
N ILE A 5 -7.37 1.62 -6.84
CA ILE A 5 -6.68 2.53 -7.76
C ILE A 5 -6.82 2.11 -9.22
N ASN A 6 -6.70 0.80 -9.51
CA ASN A 6 -6.79 0.31 -10.89
C ASN A 6 -8.18 0.57 -11.48
N GLU A 7 -9.23 0.51 -10.67
CA GLU A 7 -10.59 0.79 -11.13
C GLU A 7 -10.77 2.29 -11.41
N LEU A 8 -10.24 3.15 -10.55
CA LEU A 8 -10.21 4.60 -10.79
C LEU A 8 -9.39 4.94 -12.06
N TYR A 9 -8.25 4.29 -12.29
CA TYR A 9 -7.47 4.45 -13.53
C TYR A 9 -8.22 4.00 -14.78
N ARG A 10 -8.90 2.86 -14.74
CA ARG A 10 -9.71 2.37 -15.87
C ARG A 10 -10.75 3.40 -16.28
N ARG A 11 -11.38 4.07 -15.30
CA ARG A 11 -12.36 5.12 -15.56
C ARG A 11 -11.75 6.35 -16.22
N VAL A 12 -10.58 6.81 -15.76
CA VAL A 12 -9.85 7.92 -16.39
C VAL A 12 -9.50 7.58 -17.84
N ILE A 13 -8.95 6.38 -18.07
CA ILE A 13 -8.57 5.92 -19.42
C ILE A 13 -9.81 5.85 -20.32
N TYR A 14 -10.91 5.30 -19.82
CA TYR A 14 -12.16 5.20 -20.57
C TYR A 14 -12.68 6.58 -20.99
N GLN A 15 -12.83 7.52 -20.05
CA GLN A 15 -13.34 8.86 -20.35
C GLN A 15 -12.42 9.63 -21.32
N ASN A 16 -11.10 9.47 -21.18
CA ASN A 16 -10.12 10.09 -22.06
C ASN A 16 -10.16 9.52 -23.49
N ASN A 17 -10.30 8.20 -23.62
CA ASN A 17 -10.46 7.56 -24.93
C ASN A 17 -11.77 8.01 -25.59
N THR A 18 -12.87 8.07 -24.83
CA THR A 18 -14.15 8.61 -25.33
C THR A 18 -14.02 10.06 -25.81
N LEU A 19 -13.27 10.91 -25.10
CA LEU A 19 -13.00 12.28 -25.55
C LEU A 19 -12.18 12.31 -26.84
N ASN A 20 -11.12 11.50 -26.93
CA ASN A 20 -10.30 11.41 -28.14
C ASN A 20 -11.09 10.90 -29.35
N ASP A 21 -11.94 9.89 -29.15
CA ASP A 21 -12.81 9.36 -30.21
C ASP A 21 -13.82 10.42 -30.69
N LEU A 22 -14.38 11.23 -29.77
CA LEU A 22 -15.25 12.37 -30.08
C LEU A 22 -14.52 13.47 -30.88
N LEU A 23 -13.27 13.77 -30.54
CA LEU A 23 -12.49 14.80 -31.25
C LEU A 23 -12.05 14.33 -32.64
N THR A 24 -11.76 13.05 -32.81
CA THR A 24 -11.28 12.46 -34.08
C THR A 24 -12.40 12.13 -35.05
N THR A 25 -13.55 11.67 -34.55
CA THR A 25 -14.64 11.17 -35.41
C THR A 25 -15.54 12.30 -35.92
N SER A 26 -15.76 13.35 -35.14
CA SER A 26 -16.76 14.38 -35.47
C SER A 26 -16.15 15.71 -35.92
N ARG A 27 -16.16 15.93 -37.24
CA ARG A 27 -15.78 17.18 -37.92
C ARG A 27 -16.69 18.38 -37.58
N SER A 28 -17.82 18.10 -36.92
CA SER A 28 -18.86 19.07 -36.53
C SER A 28 -19.39 18.79 -35.12
N THR A 29 -18.53 18.40 -34.18
CA THR A 29 -18.97 18.22 -32.78
C THR A 29 -19.36 19.57 -32.19
N PRO A 30 -20.57 19.75 -31.65
CA PRO A 30 -20.92 20.92 -30.86
C PRO A 30 -19.92 21.13 -29.72
N GLY A 31 -19.40 22.35 -29.56
CA GLY A 31 -18.45 22.65 -28.49
C GLY A 31 -18.98 22.34 -27.09
N GLU A 32 -20.30 22.42 -26.90
CA GLU A 32 -20.98 22.05 -25.65
C GLU A 32 -20.78 20.57 -25.28
N LEU A 33 -20.81 19.66 -26.26
CA LEU A 33 -20.59 18.24 -26.01
C LEU A 33 -19.14 17.96 -25.61
N VAL A 34 -18.18 18.67 -26.23
CA VAL A 34 -16.76 18.58 -25.87
C VAL A 34 -16.56 19.03 -24.42
N ILE A 35 -17.13 20.18 -24.04
CA ILE A 35 -17.06 20.69 -22.67
C ILE A 35 -17.69 19.72 -21.66
N CYS A 36 -18.80 19.08 -22.00
CA CYS A 36 -19.42 18.05 -21.16
C CYS A 36 -18.51 16.84 -20.97
N GLN A 37 -17.85 16.37 -22.04
CA GLN A 37 -16.95 15.23 -21.97
C GLN A 37 -15.65 15.57 -21.21
N GLU A 38 -15.10 16.77 -21.40
CA GLU A 38 -13.97 17.28 -20.62
C GLU A 38 -14.28 17.33 -19.12
N LYS A 39 -15.51 17.73 -18.74
CA LYS A 39 -15.95 17.68 -17.33
C LYS A 39 -15.97 16.26 -16.76
N LEU A 40 -16.36 15.26 -17.55
CA LEU A 40 -16.34 13.86 -17.11
C LEU A 40 -14.92 13.33 -16.93
N VAL A 41 -13.98 13.73 -17.81
CA VAL A 41 -12.56 13.42 -17.63
C VAL A 41 -12.03 14.08 -16.36
N GLN A 42 -12.35 15.37 -16.13
CA GLN A 42 -11.94 16.08 -14.93
C GLN A 42 -12.47 15.40 -13.66
N GLU A 43 -13.74 14.98 -13.65
CA GLU A 43 -14.32 14.28 -12.50
C GLU A 43 -13.65 12.92 -12.26
N ALA A 44 -13.29 12.19 -13.31
CA ALA A 44 -12.55 10.94 -13.19
C ALA A 44 -11.14 11.17 -12.61
N VAL A 45 -10.47 12.25 -12.99
CA VAL A 45 -9.15 12.62 -12.45
C VAL A 45 -9.26 13.08 -10.99
N ASP A 46 -10.25 13.92 -10.68
CA ASP A 46 -10.52 14.40 -9.32
C ASP A 46 -10.76 13.22 -8.37
N THR A 47 -11.60 12.25 -8.78
CA THR A 47 -11.87 11.04 -7.97
C THR A 47 -10.67 10.11 -7.82
N LEU A 48 -9.77 10.04 -8.81
CA LEU A 48 -8.51 9.30 -8.71
C LEU A 48 -7.57 9.93 -7.65
N LEU A 49 -7.46 11.25 -7.66
CA LEU A 49 -6.58 12.00 -6.75
C LEU A 49 -7.17 12.05 -5.34
N ASP A 50 -8.42 12.48 -5.20
CA ASP A 50 -9.12 12.61 -3.94
C ASP A 50 -10.62 12.31 -4.11
N ASN A 51 -11.00 11.10 -3.71
CA ASN A 51 -12.36 10.58 -3.82
C ASN A 51 -13.25 11.13 -2.69
N GLY A 52 -13.54 12.43 -2.74
CA GLY A 52 -14.32 13.15 -1.74
C GLY A 52 -14.39 14.67 -1.94
N ILE A 53 -13.48 15.26 -2.72
CA ILE A 53 -13.42 16.71 -2.96
C ILE A 53 -14.74 17.28 -3.48
N ARG A 54 -15.44 16.55 -4.35
CA ARG A 54 -16.68 17.01 -4.99
C ARG A 54 -17.97 16.59 -4.27
N GLY A 55 -17.88 16.15 -3.01
CA GLY A 55 -19.03 15.76 -2.21
C GLY A 55 -19.23 14.25 -2.16
N GLN A 56 -20.12 13.68 -2.98
CA GLN A 56 -20.45 12.25 -2.88
C GLN A 56 -19.31 11.38 -3.42
N PRO A 57 -18.66 10.55 -2.58
CA PRO A 57 -17.54 9.75 -3.01
C PRO A 57 -18.01 8.57 -3.86
N MET A 58 -17.20 8.21 -4.84
CA MET A 58 -17.46 7.09 -5.73
C MET A 58 -17.32 5.77 -4.98
N ARG A 59 -18.27 4.86 -5.21
CA ARG A 59 -18.38 3.57 -4.51
C ARG A 59 -18.41 2.41 -5.51
N ASP A 60 -17.99 1.24 -5.05
CA ASP A 60 -18.15 -0.01 -5.78
C ASP A 60 -19.59 -0.54 -5.73
N GLY A 61 -19.84 -1.67 -6.41
CA GLY A 61 -21.14 -2.34 -6.40
C GLY A 61 -21.56 -2.89 -5.02
N HIS A 62 -20.65 -2.94 -4.05
CA HIS A 62 -20.90 -3.32 -2.66
C HIS A 62 -20.99 -2.10 -1.73
N ASN A 63 -21.15 -0.89 -2.28
CA ASN A 63 -21.27 0.36 -1.55
C ASN A 63 -20.02 0.73 -0.72
N LYS A 64 -18.86 0.12 -1.02
CA LYS A 64 -17.57 0.48 -0.44
C LYS A 64 -16.96 1.62 -1.25
N VAL A 65 -16.50 2.66 -0.55
CA VAL A 65 -15.82 3.81 -1.18
C VAL A 65 -14.46 3.39 -1.73
N TYR A 66 -14.18 3.75 -2.99
CA TYR A 66 -12.85 3.54 -3.57
C TYR A 66 -11.80 4.40 -2.87
N LYS A 67 -10.63 3.82 -2.62
CA LYS A 67 -9.49 4.55 -2.03
C LYS A 67 -8.73 5.31 -3.12
N SER A 68 -8.70 6.62 -3.00
CA SER A 68 -7.94 7.54 -3.86
C SER A 68 -6.44 7.60 -3.52
N PHE A 69 -5.65 8.40 -4.24
CA PHE A 69 -4.25 8.66 -3.89
C PHE A 69 -4.09 9.40 -2.56
N SER A 70 -4.87 10.46 -2.34
CA SER A 70 -4.90 11.19 -1.07
C SER A 70 -5.19 10.25 0.08
N ASP A 71 -6.19 9.37 -0.08
CA ASP A 71 -6.48 8.32 0.89
C ASP A 71 -5.28 7.41 1.18
N ILE A 72 -4.43 7.09 0.20
CA ILE A 72 -3.30 6.17 0.40
C ILE A 72 -2.16 6.83 1.16
N ILE A 73 -2.06 8.15 1.08
CA ILE A 73 -1.02 8.94 1.70
C ILE A 73 -1.46 9.40 3.09
N GLU A 74 -2.67 9.94 3.20
CA GLU A 74 -3.20 10.61 4.40
C GLU A 74 -4.02 9.70 5.31
N GLY A 75 -3.63 9.62 6.58
CA GLY A 75 -4.43 8.99 7.63
C GLY A 75 -3.64 8.05 8.53
N LYS A 76 -4.31 7.55 9.57
CA LYS A 76 -3.67 6.76 10.65
C LYS A 76 -3.13 5.40 10.20
N LYS A 77 -3.74 4.76 9.20
CA LYS A 77 -3.38 3.44 8.64
C LYS A 77 -2.83 3.53 7.21
N ARG A 78 -2.12 4.61 6.88
CA ARG A 78 -1.71 4.92 5.51
C ARG A 78 -0.19 4.97 5.37
N ARG A 79 0.31 5.12 4.15
CA ARG A 79 1.73 4.90 3.83
C ARG A 79 2.70 5.67 4.74
N PHE A 80 2.35 6.88 5.16
CA PHE A 80 3.23 7.65 6.04
C PHE A 80 3.43 6.99 7.41
N ARG A 81 2.35 6.51 8.04
CA ARG A 81 2.44 5.91 9.38
C ARG A 81 2.85 4.44 9.36
N GLU A 82 2.35 3.67 8.39
CA GLU A 82 2.60 2.23 8.34
C GLU A 82 3.89 1.85 7.59
N THR A 83 4.43 2.75 6.76
CA THR A 83 5.63 2.45 5.96
C THR A 83 6.80 3.34 6.32
N LEU A 84 6.59 4.60 6.73
CA LEU A 84 7.71 5.51 7.03
C LEU A 84 8.06 5.56 8.53
N LEU A 85 7.09 5.51 9.44
CA LEU A 85 7.36 5.61 10.89
C LEU A 85 7.70 4.28 11.57
N GLY A 86 7.24 3.17 11.01
CA GLY A 86 7.54 1.84 11.53
C GLY A 86 7.60 0.84 10.39
N LYS A 87 8.66 0.07 10.32
CA LYS A 87 8.82 -1.02 9.35
C LYS A 87 8.97 -2.32 10.10
N ARG A 88 8.56 -3.42 9.45
CA ARG A 88 8.97 -4.75 9.90
C ARG A 88 10.47 -4.87 9.69
N VAL A 89 11.14 -5.47 10.67
CA VAL A 89 12.59 -5.61 10.68
C VAL A 89 12.93 -7.09 10.74
N ASP A 90 13.95 -7.46 9.99
CA ASP A 90 14.54 -8.80 10.05
C ASP A 90 15.31 -8.97 11.38
N TYR A 91 15.64 -10.21 11.72
CA TYR A 91 16.31 -10.55 12.98
C TYR A 91 15.55 -10.02 14.22
N SER A 92 14.22 -10.12 14.19
CA SER A 92 13.35 -9.76 15.31
C SER A 92 12.42 -10.91 15.69
N SER A 93 12.16 -11.06 16.98
CA SER A 93 11.24 -12.05 17.52
C SER A 93 10.49 -11.50 18.72
N ARG A 94 9.37 -12.14 19.08
CA ARG A 94 8.53 -11.77 20.22
C ARG A 94 8.17 -13.03 21.02
N SER A 95 8.25 -12.94 22.34
CA SER A 95 7.86 -14.01 23.26
C SER A 95 7.30 -13.43 24.55
N VAL A 96 6.68 -14.28 25.37
CA VAL A 96 6.17 -13.93 26.69
C VAL A 96 7.34 -13.77 27.66
N ILE A 97 7.28 -12.73 28.50
CA ILE A 97 8.30 -12.46 29.51
C ILE A 97 7.92 -13.20 30.80
N ILE A 98 8.89 -13.90 31.38
CA ILE A 98 8.77 -14.63 32.66
C ILE A 98 9.86 -14.14 33.60
N VAL A 99 9.57 -14.11 34.91
CA VAL A 99 10.52 -13.65 35.94
C VAL A 99 11.71 -14.62 36.05
N GLY A 100 12.93 -14.10 35.87
CA GLY A 100 14.18 -14.85 36.05
C GLY A 100 14.97 -14.33 37.26
N PRO A 101 14.68 -14.78 38.49
CA PRO A 101 15.23 -14.19 39.72
C PRO A 101 16.74 -14.39 39.90
N SER A 102 17.34 -15.37 39.21
CA SER A 102 18.78 -15.66 39.25
C SER A 102 19.60 -14.85 38.24
N LEU A 103 18.96 -14.04 37.38
CA LEU A 103 19.63 -13.27 36.35
C LEU A 103 20.19 -11.95 36.92
N LEU A 104 21.41 -11.61 36.50
CA LEU A 104 22.01 -10.31 36.78
C LEU A 104 21.34 -9.22 35.93
N LEU A 105 21.42 -7.96 36.37
CA LEU A 105 20.76 -6.81 35.73
C LEU A 105 21.05 -6.67 34.22
N HIS A 106 22.24 -7.06 33.77
CA HIS A 106 22.67 -6.96 32.37
C HIS A 106 22.37 -8.20 31.53
N ARG A 107 21.65 -9.19 32.06
CA ARG A 107 21.35 -10.47 31.39
C ARG A 107 19.85 -10.64 31.18
N CYS A 108 19.49 -11.37 30.14
CA CYS A 108 18.15 -11.89 29.91
C CYS A 108 18.23 -13.37 29.51
N GLY A 109 17.15 -14.12 29.78
CA GLY A 109 16.99 -15.47 29.25
C GLY A 109 16.40 -15.41 27.84
N LEU A 110 17.02 -16.09 26.89
CA LEU A 110 16.52 -16.21 25.52
C LEU A 110 16.24 -17.69 25.22
N PRO A 111 15.03 -18.06 24.76
CA PRO A 111 14.74 -19.43 24.36
C PRO A 111 15.64 -19.88 23.21
N ASP A 112 16.12 -21.12 23.25
CA ASP A 112 17.07 -21.65 22.27
C ASP A 112 16.52 -21.59 20.84
N GLU A 113 15.23 -21.90 20.65
CA GLU A 113 14.56 -21.83 19.35
C GLU A 113 14.61 -20.42 18.75
N ILE A 114 14.38 -19.40 19.58
CA ILE A 114 14.43 -18.00 19.16
C ILE A 114 15.88 -17.59 18.89
N ALA A 115 16.83 -18.02 19.74
CA ALA A 115 18.24 -17.73 19.56
C ALA A 115 18.78 -18.31 18.24
N ILE A 116 18.38 -19.54 17.89
CA ILE A 116 18.80 -20.18 16.64
C ILE A 116 18.34 -19.37 15.42
N GLU A 117 17.09 -18.92 15.41
CA GLU A 117 16.55 -18.14 14.28
C GLU A 117 17.17 -16.75 14.20
N LEU A 118 17.28 -16.03 15.32
CA LEU A 118 17.84 -14.68 15.36
C LEU A 118 19.33 -14.65 14.97
N PHE A 119 20.09 -15.69 15.31
CA PHE A 119 21.53 -15.76 15.06
C PHE A 119 21.91 -16.73 13.95
N GLN A 120 20.95 -17.18 13.13
CA GLN A 120 21.14 -18.22 12.12
C GLN A 120 22.35 -17.96 11.22
N THR A 121 22.51 -16.72 10.72
CA THR A 121 23.64 -16.32 9.87
C THR A 121 24.99 -16.51 10.57
N PHE A 122 25.08 -16.19 11.87
CA PHE A 122 26.31 -16.36 12.64
C PHE A 122 26.58 -17.83 12.99
N LEU A 123 25.53 -18.60 13.29
CA LEU A 123 25.63 -20.03 13.55
C LEU A 123 26.14 -20.77 12.31
N ILE A 124 25.53 -20.55 11.15
CA ILE A 124 25.96 -21.15 9.87
C ILE A 124 27.43 -20.84 9.61
N ARG A 125 27.84 -19.57 9.71
CA ARG A 125 29.23 -19.16 9.55
C ARG A 125 30.17 -19.89 10.53
N GLY A 126 29.75 -20.06 11.77
CA GLY A 126 30.50 -20.78 12.80
C GLY A 126 30.65 -22.27 12.49
N LEU A 127 29.60 -22.91 11.98
CA LEU A 127 29.59 -24.33 11.60
C LEU A 127 30.50 -24.61 10.40
N ILE A 128 30.44 -23.75 9.37
CA ILE A 128 31.33 -23.85 8.20
C ILE A 128 32.80 -23.73 8.62
N ARG A 129 33.12 -22.73 9.46
CA ARG A 129 34.51 -22.53 9.94
C ARG A 129 35.06 -23.73 10.73
N LYS A 130 34.18 -24.45 11.42
CA LYS A 130 34.52 -25.66 12.19
C LYS A 130 34.44 -26.95 11.35
N HIS A 131 34.14 -26.84 10.06
CA HIS A 131 33.96 -27.98 9.14
C HIS A 131 32.83 -28.95 9.52
N PHE A 132 31.80 -28.45 10.23
CA PHE A 132 30.59 -29.23 10.52
C PHE A 132 29.52 -29.08 9.44
N ALA A 133 29.65 -28.10 8.55
CA ALA A 133 28.77 -27.85 7.41
C ALA A 133 29.62 -27.34 6.23
N ALA A 134 29.12 -27.53 5.00
CA ALA A 134 29.74 -27.08 3.76
C ALA A 134 29.02 -25.84 3.21
#